data_AF-A0A1P8KN49-F1
#
_entry.id   AF-A0A1P8KN49-F1
#
_cell.length_a   1.000
_cell.length_b   1.000
_cell.length_c   1.000
_cell.angle_alpha   90.00
_cell.angle_beta   90.00
_cell.angle_gamma   90.00
#
_symmetry.space_group_name_H-M   'P 1'
#
loop_
_entity.id
_entity.type
_entity.pdbx_description
1 polymer ?
#
loop_
_entity_poly.entity_id
_entity_poly.type
_entity_poly.pdbx_seq_one_letter_code
_entity_poly.pdbx_strand_id
1 'polypeptide(L)'
;MNKSKKLFSLAAAISLALFTGCTTTQSSVQVEKITSVKNVHLPDTGQSKQYDTKGEVLNASKSSFYTGQDASIKGVKLSYHDNGDGTITDLNTGLIWQKAHDFTRRNLEE
;
A
#
# COMPACT_ATOMS: atom_id res chain seq x y z
N MET A 1 -75.05 33.46 50.03
CA MET A 1 -74.40 34.57 49.30
C MET A 1 -73.26 34.02 48.44
N ASN A 2 -73.51 33.96 47.14
CA ASN A 2 -72.64 34.31 46.01
C ASN A 2 -71.20 33.75 45.85
N LYS A 3 -70.92 33.37 44.59
CA LYS A 3 -69.61 33.28 43.87
C LYS A 3 -68.81 31.98 44.10
N SER A 4 -68.17 31.35 43.12
CA SER A 4 -67.97 31.65 41.69
C SER A 4 -67.33 30.43 40.99
N LYS A 5 -67.65 30.32 39.70
CA LYS A 5 -67.10 29.45 38.65
C LYS A 5 -65.57 29.30 38.67
N LYS A 6 -65.05 28.15 38.21
CA LYS A 6 -63.93 28.05 37.24
C LYS A 6 -63.76 26.63 36.68
N LEU A 7 -63.90 26.53 35.35
CA LEU A 7 -63.49 25.43 34.48
C LEU A 7 -61.95 25.39 34.34
N PHE A 8 -61.36 24.19 34.30
CA PHE A 8 -60.09 23.84 33.61
C PHE A 8 -60.22 22.36 33.20
N SER A 9 -60.48 22.04 31.93
CA SER A 9 -59.53 21.78 30.83
C SER A 9 -58.68 20.51 31.00
N LEU A 10 -58.95 19.49 30.17
CA LEU A 10 -58.06 18.49 29.53
C LEU A 10 -58.93 17.31 29.06
N ALA A 11 -58.85 16.73 27.87
CA ALA A 11 -57.93 16.86 26.75
C ALA A 11 -58.68 16.41 25.49
N ALA A 12 -58.63 17.21 24.42
CA ALA A 12 -59.00 16.75 23.09
C ALA A 12 -57.73 16.20 22.42
N ALA A 13 -57.62 14.88 22.34
CA ALA A 13 -56.59 14.21 21.56
C ALA A 13 -56.93 14.38 20.08
N ILE A 14 -56.17 15.22 19.36
CA ILE A 14 -56.23 15.29 17.90
C ILE A 14 -54.90 14.77 17.36
N SER A 15 -55.04 13.70 16.61
CA SER A 15 -54.03 12.84 15.99
C SER A 15 -52.98 13.65 15.20
N LEU A 16 -51.71 13.56 15.62
CA LEU A 16 -50.57 14.06 14.85
C LEU A 16 -50.07 12.91 13.97
N ALA A 17 -50.38 12.98 12.68
CA ALA A 17 -49.92 12.02 11.68
C ALA A 17 -48.39 11.92 11.68
N LEU A 18 -47.88 10.74 12.01
CA LEU A 18 -46.47 10.40 11.94
C LEU A 18 -46.07 10.36 10.46
N PHE A 19 -45.40 11.40 9.98
CA PHE A 19 -44.68 11.35 8.71
C PHE A 19 -43.53 10.35 8.87
N THR A 20 -43.75 9.12 8.41
CA THR A 20 -42.67 8.14 8.17
C THR A 20 -41.87 8.61 6.96
N GLY A 21 -40.93 9.52 7.20
CA GLY A 21 -39.92 9.88 6.22
C GLY A 21 -39.07 8.65 5.86
N CYS A 22 -39.04 8.31 4.58
CA CYS A 22 -38.11 7.32 4.04
C CYS A 22 -36.69 7.90 4.17
N THR A 23 -35.84 7.30 4.98
CA THR A 23 -34.43 7.67 5.07
C THR A 23 -33.66 6.93 3.98
N THR A 24 -33.34 7.64 2.89
CA THR A 24 -32.34 7.15 1.93
C THR A 24 -31.02 7.00 2.68
N THR A 25 -30.60 5.75 2.90
CA THR A 25 -29.27 5.46 3.45
C THR A 25 -28.26 5.76 2.35
N GLN A 26 -27.70 6.96 2.38
CA GLN A 26 -26.59 7.33 1.51
C GLN A 26 -25.33 6.68 2.07
N SER A 27 -24.99 5.48 1.57
CA SER A 27 -23.69 4.87 1.83
C SER A 27 -22.60 5.76 1.22
N SER A 28 -21.92 6.53 2.06
CA SER A 28 -20.70 7.22 1.67
C SER A 28 -19.58 6.19 1.60
N VAL A 29 -19.09 5.92 0.38
CA VAL A 29 -17.85 5.17 0.19
C VAL A 29 -16.73 5.98 0.83
N GLN A 30 -16.18 5.47 1.93
CA GLN A 30 -15.02 6.07 2.59
C GLN A 30 -13.81 5.83 1.69
N VAL A 31 -13.39 6.85 0.94
CA VAL A 31 -12.10 6.81 0.24
C VAL A 31 -11.03 7.01 1.30
N GLU A 32 -10.44 5.92 1.78
CA GLU A 32 -9.30 5.98 2.68
C GLU A 32 -8.13 6.67 1.95
N LYS A 33 -7.84 7.90 2.37
CA LYS A 33 -6.66 8.63 1.92
C LYS A 33 -5.44 7.84 2.36
N ILE A 34 -4.70 7.27 1.41
CA ILE A 34 -3.40 6.63 1.68
C ILE A 34 -2.47 7.71 2.22
N THR A 35 -2.32 7.75 3.55
CA THR A 35 -1.49 8.73 4.28
C THR A 35 -0.04 8.31 4.38
N SER A 36 0.28 7.06 4.06
CA SER A 36 1.63 6.52 4.07
C SER A 36 1.86 5.67 2.83
N VAL A 37 2.67 6.18 1.92
CA VAL A 37 3.30 5.33 0.91
C VAL A 37 4.39 4.57 1.66
N LYS A 38 4.26 3.24 1.75
CA LYS A 38 5.34 2.38 2.24
C LYS A 38 6.60 2.76 1.46
N ASN A 39 7.71 3.05 2.14
CA ASN A 39 8.99 3.28 1.46
C ASN A 39 9.39 1.99 0.75
N VAL A 40 9.07 1.89 -0.54
CA VAL A 40 9.45 0.78 -1.40
C VAL A 40 10.87 1.09 -1.87
N HIS A 41 11.82 0.26 -1.46
CA HIS A 41 13.15 0.32 -2.03
C HIS A 41 13.12 -0.28 -3.44
N LEU A 42 13.97 0.22 -4.32
CA LEU A 42 14.19 -0.47 -5.59
C LEU A 42 14.98 -1.76 -5.32
N PRO A 43 14.75 -2.82 -6.11
CA PRO A 43 15.66 -3.96 -6.13
C PRO A 43 17.08 -3.49 -6.42
N ASP A 44 18.05 -4.11 -5.76
CA ASP A 44 19.48 -3.82 -5.89
C ASP A 44 20.20 -5.09 -6.37
N THR A 45 21.24 -4.93 -7.18
CA THR A 45 22.01 -6.07 -7.69
C THR A 45 23.04 -6.58 -6.67
N GLY A 46 23.37 -5.75 -5.68
CA GLY A 46 24.43 -6.02 -4.70
C GLY A 46 25.84 -5.82 -5.28
N GLN A 47 25.98 -5.27 -6.48
CA GLN A 47 27.28 -4.97 -7.07
C GLN A 47 27.94 -3.83 -6.28
N SER A 48 29.07 -4.13 -5.63
CA SER A 48 29.80 -3.19 -4.76
C SER A 48 31.19 -2.80 -5.29
N LYS A 49 31.61 -3.38 -6.40
CA LYS A 49 32.90 -3.09 -7.05
C LYS A 49 32.67 -2.35 -8.36
N GLN A 50 33.46 -1.31 -8.60
CA GLN A 50 33.55 -0.68 -9.91
C GLN A 50 34.59 -1.39 -10.77
N TYR A 51 34.38 -1.37 -12.08
CA TYR A 51 35.29 -1.95 -13.07
C TYR A 51 35.72 -0.92 -14.11
N ASP A 52 36.92 -1.08 -14.64
CA ASP A 52 37.42 -0.25 -15.74
C ASP A 52 36.92 -0.73 -17.11
N THR A 53 37.37 -0.06 -18.18
CA THR A 53 36.98 -0.39 -19.56
C THR A 53 37.55 -1.72 -20.08
N LYS A 54 38.46 -2.35 -19.32
CA LYS A 54 39.03 -3.68 -19.60
C LYS A 54 38.42 -4.77 -18.72
N GLY A 55 37.57 -4.40 -17.75
CA GLY A 55 36.93 -5.32 -16.82
C GLY A 55 37.74 -5.56 -15.54
N GLU A 56 38.77 -4.76 -15.26
CA GLU A 56 39.57 -4.87 -14.03
C GLU A 56 38.91 -4.14 -12.87
N VAL A 57 39.03 -4.67 -11.65
CA VAL A 57 38.45 -4.04 -10.45
C VAL A 57 39.16 -2.73 -10.13
N LEU A 58 38.37 -1.69 -9.89
CA LEU A 58 38.83 -0.38 -9.46
C LEU A 58 38.55 -0.15 -7.97
N ASN A 59 39.42 0.65 -7.34
CA ASN A 59 39.04 1.34 -6.11
C ASN A 59 37.92 2.34 -6.40
N ALA A 60 37.06 2.60 -5.42
CA ALA A 60 35.93 3.52 -5.56
C ALA A 60 36.39 4.87 -6.14
N SER A 61 35.94 5.16 -7.35
CA SER A 61 36.28 6.34 -8.14
C SER A 61 35.06 7.24 -8.27
N LYS A 62 35.26 8.53 -8.02
CA LYS A 62 34.25 9.59 -8.21
C LYS A 62 34.32 10.21 -9.61
N SER A 63 35.16 9.69 -10.49
CA SER A 63 35.27 10.20 -11.86
C SER A 63 34.00 9.89 -12.65
N SER A 64 33.52 10.86 -13.43
CA SER A 64 32.31 10.72 -14.25
C SER A 64 32.34 9.52 -15.21
N PHE A 65 33.54 9.07 -15.59
CA PHE A 65 33.75 7.88 -16.42
C PHE A 65 33.32 6.57 -15.75
N TYR A 66 33.32 6.50 -14.42
CA TYR A 66 33.02 5.29 -13.65
C TYR A 66 31.79 5.44 -12.74
N THR A 67 31.28 6.66 -12.55
CA THR A 67 29.99 6.91 -11.88
C THR A 67 28.84 6.56 -12.81
N GLY A 68 27.93 5.68 -12.37
CA GLY A 68 26.81 5.16 -13.16
C GLY A 68 26.73 3.65 -13.18
N GLN A 69 27.82 2.97 -12.81
CA GLN A 69 27.78 1.57 -12.38
C GLN A 69 27.00 1.46 -11.07
N ASP A 70 26.36 0.32 -10.83
CA ASP A 70 25.55 0.08 -9.64
C ASP A 70 26.37 0.29 -8.35
N ALA A 71 27.63 -0.15 -8.35
CA ALA A 71 28.61 0.08 -7.27
C ALA A 71 28.89 1.55 -6.92
N SER A 72 28.46 2.50 -7.77
CA SER A 72 28.60 3.94 -7.51
C SER A 72 27.49 4.47 -6.58
N ILE A 73 26.44 3.69 -6.36
CA ILE A 73 25.27 4.03 -5.57
C ILE A 73 25.31 3.25 -4.25
N LYS A 74 24.95 3.92 -3.14
CA LYS A 74 24.81 3.23 -1.87
C LYS A 74 23.49 2.48 -1.82
N GLY A 75 23.57 1.18 -2.07
CA GLY A 75 22.47 0.24 -1.97
C GLY A 75 21.94 -0.01 -0.56
N VAL A 76 20.78 -0.66 -0.51
CA VAL A 76 20.24 -1.24 0.74
C VAL A 76 20.80 -2.65 0.88
N LYS A 77 21.10 -3.08 2.12
CA LYS A 77 21.54 -4.46 2.37
C LYS A 77 20.45 -5.43 1.88
N LEU A 78 20.84 -6.38 1.05
CA LEU A 78 19.95 -7.42 0.54
C LEU A 78 19.33 -8.22 1.69
N SER A 79 18.02 -8.50 1.60
CA SER A 79 17.25 -9.17 2.64
C SER A 79 16.19 -10.05 2.01
N TYR A 80 16.35 -11.37 2.15
CA TYR A 80 15.50 -12.37 1.49
C TYR A 80 14.94 -13.38 2.50
N HIS A 81 13.71 -13.82 2.26
CA HIS A 81 13.06 -14.90 3.01
C HIS A 81 12.64 -16.02 2.05
N ASP A 82 13.05 -17.24 2.34
CA ASP A 82 12.61 -18.43 1.63
C ASP A 82 11.26 -18.88 2.16
N ASN A 83 10.25 -18.92 1.29
CA ASN A 83 8.88 -19.25 1.67
C ASN A 83 8.66 -20.79 1.78
N GLY A 84 9.62 -21.60 1.33
CA GLY A 84 9.52 -23.07 1.37
C GLY A 84 8.62 -23.70 0.30
N ASP A 85 8.03 -22.90 -0.58
CA ASP A 85 7.13 -23.31 -1.66
C ASP A 85 7.76 -23.18 -3.06
N GLY A 86 9.07 -22.92 -3.12
CA GLY A 86 9.79 -22.64 -4.37
C GLY A 86 9.87 -21.14 -4.71
N THR A 87 9.39 -20.26 -3.84
CA THR A 87 9.50 -18.80 -3.99
C THR A 87 10.36 -18.15 -2.89
N ILE A 88 10.92 -16.97 -3.21
CA ILE A 88 11.69 -16.11 -2.30
C ILE A 88 11.01 -14.76 -2.20
N THR A 89 10.76 -14.29 -0.99
CA THR A 89 10.30 -12.92 -0.71
C THR A 89 11.49 -12.00 -0.51
N ASP A 90 11.59 -10.93 -1.30
CA ASP A 90 12.48 -9.81 -1.03
C ASP A 90 11.85 -8.89 0.02
N LEU A 91 12.45 -8.84 1.21
CA LEU A 91 11.92 -8.10 2.35
C LEU A 91 12.06 -6.58 2.19
N ASN A 92 12.92 -6.10 1.29
CA ASN A 92 13.11 -4.68 1.02
C ASN A 92 12.02 -4.12 0.09
N THR A 93 11.60 -4.91 -0.91
CA THR A 93 10.61 -4.52 -1.92
C THR A 93 9.21 -5.05 -1.63
N GLY A 94 9.11 -6.20 -0.94
CA GLY A 94 7.88 -6.96 -0.77
C GLY A 94 7.50 -7.80 -1.99
N LEU A 95 8.37 -7.88 -3.01
CA LEU A 95 8.16 -8.71 -4.20
C LEU A 95 8.53 -10.16 -3.92
N ILE A 96 7.90 -11.08 -4.66
CA ILE A 96 8.15 -12.52 -4.60
C ILE A 96 8.74 -12.98 -5.94
N TRP A 97 9.79 -13.78 -5.87
CA TRP A 97 10.52 -14.30 -7.02
C TRP A 97 10.59 -15.83 -6.99
N GLN A 98 10.77 -16.44 -8.16
CA GLN A 98 11.10 -17.87 -8.25
C GLN A 98 12.48 -18.14 -7.65
N LYS A 99 12.60 -19.16 -6.80
CA LYS A 99 13.85 -19.51 -6.11
C LYS A 99 14.93 -20.07 -7.06
N ALA A 100 14.52 -20.86 -8.04
CA ALA A 100 15.40 -21.51 -9.00
C ALA A 100 14.65 -21.77 -10.31
N HIS A 101 15.36 -21.75 -11.43
CA HIS A 101 14.82 -22.07 -12.75
C HIS A 101 14.09 -23.43 -12.77
N ASP A 102 12.98 -23.53 -13.51
CA ASP A 102 12.13 -24.73 -13.59
C ASP A 102 12.55 -25.73 -14.69
N PHE A 103 13.65 -25.46 -15.41
CA PHE A 103 14.17 -26.24 -16.55
C PHE A 103 13.15 -26.49 -17.67
N THR A 104 12.00 -25.83 -17.64
CA THR A 104 10.92 -26.05 -18.60
C THR A 104 11.12 -25.09 -19.76
N ARG A 105 11.50 -25.64 -20.90
CA ARG A 105 11.61 -24.88 -22.14
C ARG A 105 10.22 -24.53 -22.64
N ARG A 106 9.95 -23.24 -22.84
CA ARG A 106 8.72 -22.71 -23.45
C ARG A 106 9.08 -22.09 -24.81
N ASN A 107 8.22 -22.27 -25.80
CA ASN A 107 8.28 -21.58 -27.09
C ASN A 107 7.05 -20.66 -27.23
N LEU A 108 7.08 -19.72 -28.18
CA LEU A 108 6.03 -18.72 -28.38
C LEU A 108 4.77 -19.27 -29.07
N GLU A 109 4.79 -20.53 -29.50
CA GLU A 109 3.76 -21.13 -30.37
C GLU A 109 2.73 -21.98 -29.61
N GLU A 110 2.77 -21.97 -28.28
CA GLU A 110 1.79 -22.61 -27.39
C GLU A 110 0.95 -21.59 -26.62
#